data_AF-A0A534C1X3-F1
#
_entry.id   AF-A0A534C1X3-F1
#
_cell.length_a   1.000
_cell.length_b   1.000
_cell.length_c   1.000
_cell.angle_alpha   90.00
_cell.angle_beta   90.00
_cell.angle_gamma   90.00
#
_symmetry.space_group_name_H-M   'P 1'
#
loop_
_entity.id
_entity.type
_entity.pdbx_description
1 polymer ?
#
loop_
_entity_poly.entity_id
_entity_poly.type
_entity_poly.pdbx_seq_one_letter_code
_entity_poly.pdbx_strand_id
1 'polypeptide(L)'
;MALRAEPEPQRRRLLSTGRLFFVLVAALLYLGWNTQTQRYISPNRGVGYTLGIVGGSLMLLLLVYSLRKRWAWLSFLGSTPGWFRFHMVLGIVGPLCILYHANFGTGATNSNVALFSMLTVAASGLIGRYIYVHIHHGLYGRKLELGELRAGAEGLRSLSGSISFLPELVTRIESAEQRLLKAGPQLSFLGFAKPIVVNLVALEARWQLHRYIRQALYAGARRSAVVALEHRRLGFTARCYVDRRLAATRRVAGFEGYERLFSLWHALHIPLIFIMVIAAVIHVIAVHVY
;
A
#
# COMPACT_ATOMS: atom_id res chain seq x y z
N MET A 1 -28.52 25.74 25.52
CA MET A 1 -28.16 25.77 24.09
C MET A 1 -26.65 25.50 24.00
N ALA A 2 -26.24 24.22 23.96
CA ALA A 2 -24.84 23.83 24.05
C ALA A 2 -24.19 23.82 22.65
N LEU A 3 -23.17 24.65 22.46
CA LEU A 3 -22.33 24.72 21.27
C LEU A 3 -21.67 23.34 21.05
N ARG A 4 -22.03 22.65 19.97
CA ARG A 4 -21.34 21.42 19.55
C ARG A 4 -19.94 21.81 19.12
N ALA A 5 -18.94 21.36 19.87
CA ALA A 5 -17.53 21.49 19.49
C ALA A 5 -17.31 20.89 18.09
N GLU A 6 -16.75 21.69 17.18
CA GLU A 6 -16.35 21.18 15.87
C GLU A 6 -15.23 20.12 16.07
N PRO A 7 -15.26 18.98 15.35
CA PRO A 7 -14.24 17.97 15.49
C PRO A 7 -12.89 18.54 15.04
N GLU A 8 -11.91 18.56 15.96
CA GLU A 8 -10.55 18.98 15.62
C GLU A 8 -10.02 18.18 14.42
N PRO A 9 -9.33 18.83 13.46
CA PRO A 9 -8.70 18.12 12.37
C PRO A 9 -7.65 17.18 12.95
N GLN A 10 -7.86 15.86 12.83
CA GLN A 10 -6.89 14.83 13.19
C GLN A 10 -5.51 15.21 12.63
N ARG A 11 -4.63 15.69 13.49
CA ARG A 11 -3.26 16.06 13.16
C ARG A 11 -2.58 14.79 12.66
N ARG A 12 -2.47 14.62 11.34
CA ARG A 12 -1.79 13.48 10.73
C ARG A 12 -0.37 13.48 11.28
N ARG A 13 -0.06 12.59 12.24
CA ARG A 13 1.33 12.40 12.71
C ARG A 13 2.17 12.07 11.48
N LEU A 14 2.99 13.02 11.05
CA LEU A 14 3.87 12.89 9.88
C LEU A 14 4.92 11.78 10.10
N LEU A 15 5.19 11.47 11.36
CA LEU A 15 6.11 10.42 11.80
C LEU A 15 5.29 9.24 12.33
N SER A 16 4.99 8.26 11.47
CA SER A 16 4.59 6.94 11.97
C SER A 16 5.84 6.06 12.11
N THR A 17 5.84 5.15 13.08
CA THR A 17 6.95 4.21 13.33
C THR A 17 7.37 3.46 12.06
N GLY A 18 6.41 3.10 11.21
CA GLY A 18 6.69 2.46 9.92
C GLY A 18 7.44 3.36 8.94
N ARG A 19 7.08 4.66 8.85
CA ARG A 19 7.79 5.63 7.99
C ARG A 19 9.23 5.84 8.46
N LEU A 20 9.42 5.98 9.77
CA LEU A 20 10.75 6.06 10.38
C LEU A 20 11.60 4.83 10.05
N PHE A 21 11.02 3.63 10.15
CA PHE A 21 11.71 2.39 9.78
C PHE A 21 12.16 2.38 8.31
N PHE A 22 11.30 2.78 7.36
CA PHE A 22 11.67 2.86 5.95
C PHE A 22 12.77 3.91 5.69
N VAL A 23 12.71 5.07 6.36
CA VAL A 23 13.75 6.10 6.25
C VAL A 23 15.08 5.58 6.80
N LEU A 24 15.06 4.87 7.93
CA LEU A 24 16.25 4.26 8.51
C LEU A 24 16.87 3.22 7.57
N VAL A 25 16.06 2.31 7.02
CA VAL A 25 16.54 1.30 6.06
C VAL A 25 17.12 1.96 4.81
N ALA A 26 16.45 2.99 4.26
CA ALA A 26 16.95 3.74 3.11
C ALA A 26 18.28 4.44 3.42
N ALA A 27 18.43 5.03 4.61
CA ALA A 27 19.67 5.64 5.06
C ALA A 27 20.79 4.61 5.19
N LEU A 28 20.51 3.42 5.75
CA LEU A 28 21.50 2.33 5.85
C LEU A 28 21.93 1.83 4.46
N LEU A 29 20.98 1.62 3.55
CA LEU A 29 21.31 1.25 2.16
C LEU A 29 22.17 2.32 1.48
N TYR A 30 21.82 3.59 1.64
CA TYR A 30 22.58 4.71 1.09
C TYR A 30 24.00 4.78 1.68
N LEU A 31 24.15 4.63 3.00
CA LEU A 31 25.45 4.60 3.65
C LEU A 31 26.28 3.40 3.18
N GLY A 32 25.71 2.21 3.15
CA GLY A 32 26.39 1.00 2.71
C GLY A 32 26.86 1.06 1.25
N TRP A 33 26.07 1.69 0.38
CA TRP A 33 26.41 1.90 -1.03
C TRP A 33 27.53 2.94 -1.24
N ASN A 34 27.52 4.04 -0.48
CA ASN A 34 28.47 5.15 -0.67
C ASN A 34 29.76 5.00 0.14
N THR A 35 29.79 4.13 1.15
CA THR A 35 31.00 3.87 1.94
C THR A 35 31.81 2.74 1.30
N GLN A 36 33.15 2.84 1.34
CA GLN A 36 34.06 1.77 0.93
C GLN A 36 34.05 0.64 1.97
N THR A 37 32.92 -0.04 2.08
CA THR A 37 32.69 -1.14 3.03
C THR A 37 33.75 -2.24 2.86
N GLN A 38 34.32 -2.42 1.65
CA GLN A 38 35.32 -3.46 1.34
C GLN A 38 36.56 -3.38 2.23
N ARG A 39 36.89 -2.18 2.73
CA ARG A 39 38.06 -1.95 3.58
C ARG A 39 37.86 -2.44 5.01
N TYR A 40 36.62 -2.59 5.46
CA TYR A 40 36.26 -2.87 6.85
C TYR A 40 35.45 -4.17 7.03
N ILE A 41 34.76 -4.63 5.99
CA ILE A 41 33.85 -5.76 6.04
C ILE A 41 34.29 -6.80 5.01
N SER A 42 34.65 -8.00 5.49
CA SER A 42 35.02 -9.13 4.64
C SER A 42 33.96 -10.23 4.74
N PRO A 43 33.47 -10.79 3.62
CA PRO A 43 32.50 -11.89 3.65
C PRO A 43 33.03 -13.13 4.39
N ASN A 44 34.34 -13.36 4.33
CA ASN A 44 34.97 -14.61 4.78
C ASN A 44 35.43 -14.57 6.25
N ARG A 45 35.43 -13.40 6.91
CA ARG A 45 35.91 -13.26 8.29
C ARG A 45 35.32 -12.05 9.02
N GLY A 46 35.27 -12.13 10.34
CA GLY A 46 34.85 -11.02 11.19
C GLY A 46 33.39 -10.62 10.98
N VAL A 47 33.14 -9.31 10.95
CA VAL A 47 31.77 -8.75 10.92
C VAL A 47 30.98 -9.20 9.70
N GLY A 48 31.59 -9.23 8.50
CA GLY A 48 30.89 -9.64 7.29
C GLY A 48 30.41 -11.08 7.35
N TYR A 49 31.26 -12.00 7.83
CA TYR A 49 30.87 -13.41 8.04
C TYR A 49 29.69 -13.54 9.02
N THR A 50 29.74 -12.84 10.16
CA THR A 50 28.63 -12.86 11.13
C THR A 50 27.33 -12.31 10.56
N LEU A 51 27.39 -11.26 9.73
CA LEU A 51 26.23 -10.72 9.03
C LEU A 51 25.66 -11.72 8.02
N GLY A 52 26.49 -12.56 7.40
CA GLY A 52 26.06 -13.66 6.55
C GLY A 52 25.27 -14.71 7.32
N ILE A 53 25.78 -15.18 8.46
CA ILE A 53 25.09 -16.14 9.33
C ILE A 53 23.77 -15.56 9.84
N VAL A 54 23.79 -14.32 10.36
CA VAL A 54 22.59 -13.67 10.88
C VAL A 54 21.58 -13.49 9.75
N GLY A 55 21.99 -12.91 8.61
CA GLY A 55 21.14 -12.69 7.44
C GLY A 55 20.52 -13.99 6.93
N GLY A 56 21.34 -15.03 6.70
CA GLY A 56 20.86 -16.36 6.30
C GLY A 56 19.89 -16.98 7.32
N SER A 57 20.19 -16.87 8.61
CA SER A 57 19.29 -17.34 9.69
C SER A 57 17.95 -16.62 9.66
N LEU A 58 17.94 -15.30 9.46
CA LEU A 58 16.70 -14.53 9.30
C LEU A 58 15.92 -14.96 8.05
N MET A 59 16.62 -15.24 6.94
CA MET A 59 15.97 -15.73 5.72
C MET A 59 15.34 -17.11 5.91
N LEU A 60 15.97 -18.01 6.65
CA LEU A 60 15.37 -19.31 7.03
C LEU A 60 14.15 -19.12 7.94
N LEU A 61 14.22 -18.19 8.89
CA LEU A 61 13.12 -17.88 9.79
C LEU A 61 11.88 -17.34 9.06
N LEU A 62 12.03 -16.72 7.88
CA LEU A 62 10.90 -16.33 7.02
C LEU A 62 10.04 -17.53 6.62
N LEU A 63 10.64 -18.71 6.44
CA LEU A 63 9.94 -19.94 6.06
C LEU A 63 9.02 -20.46 7.17
N VAL A 64 9.32 -20.13 8.44
CA VAL A 64 8.49 -20.50 9.60
C VAL A 64 7.10 -19.89 9.50
N TYR A 65 6.97 -18.66 8.95
CA TYR A 65 5.65 -18.08 8.67
C TYR A 65 4.84 -18.95 7.71
N SER A 66 5.46 -19.37 6.59
CA SER A 66 4.81 -20.22 5.59
C SER A 66 4.43 -21.58 6.17
N LEU A 67 5.28 -22.15 7.03
CA LEU A 67 5.04 -23.44 7.68
C LEU A 67 3.93 -23.35 8.74
N ARG A 68 3.94 -22.29 9.57
CA ARG A 68 2.89 -22.01 10.56
C ARG A 68 1.52 -21.89 9.93
N LYS A 69 1.42 -21.28 8.74
CA LYS A 69 0.15 -21.16 8.02
C LYS A 69 -0.42 -22.52 7.58
N ARG A 70 0.45 -23.53 7.39
CA ARG A 70 0.06 -24.88 6.96
C ARG A 70 -0.16 -25.83 8.13
N TRP A 71 0.59 -25.69 9.22
CA TRP A 71 0.57 -26.65 10.33
C TRP A 71 0.01 -26.00 11.61
N ALA A 72 -1.17 -26.44 12.03
CA ALA A 72 -1.92 -25.86 13.15
C ALA A 72 -1.19 -25.95 14.51
N TRP A 73 -0.32 -26.95 14.70
CA TRP A 73 0.50 -27.11 15.91
C TRP A 73 1.44 -25.93 16.18
N LEU A 74 1.84 -25.13 15.17
CA LEU A 74 2.72 -23.96 15.31
C LEU A 74 1.95 -22.70 15.76
N SER A 75 0.66 -22.83 16.09
CA SER A 75 -0.17 -21.73 16.58
C SER A 75 0.28 -21.18 17.95
N PHE A 76 1.01 -21.97 18.76
CA PHE A 76 1.56 -21.53 20.05
C PHE A 76 2.53 -20.34 19.91
N LEU A 77 3.16 -20.18 18.75
CA LEU A 77 4.14 -19.12 18.50
C LEU A 77 3.52 -17.71 18.44
N GLY A 78 2.18 -17.59 18.46
CA GLY A 78 1.48 -16.30 18.52
C GLY A 78 0.51 -16.05 17.36
N SER A 79 0.02 -14.81 17.25
CA SER A 79 -1.05 -14.45 16.31
C SER A 79 -0.59 -14.36 14.84
N THR A 80 -1.48 -14.69 13.90
CA THR A 80 -1.18 -14.63 12.46
C THR A 80 -0.82 -13.22 11.97
N PRO A 81 -1.53 -12.15 12.39
CA PRO A 81 -1.15 -10.78 12.01
C PRO A 81 0.21 -10.36 12.60
N GLY A 82 0.55 -10.82 13.80
CA GLY A 82 1.85 -10.58 14.43
C GLY A 82 2.99 -11.22 13.64
N TRP A 83 2.87 -12.51 13.34
CA TRP A 83 3.85 -13.24 12.53
C TRP A 83 4.00 -12.69 11.12
N PHE A 84 2.92 -12.23 10.49
CA PHE A 84 3.01 -11.57 9.20
C PHE A 84 3.80 -10.25 9.27
N ARG A 85 3.60 -9.43 10.32
CA ARG A 85 4.41 -8.22 10.54
C ARG A 85 5.89 -8.58 10.77
N PHE A 86 6.16 -9.64 11.54
CA PHE A 86 7.51 -10.11 11.78
C PHE A 86 8.20 -10.59 10.49
N HIS A 87 7.49 -11.39 9.67
CA HIS A 87 7.96 -11.80 8.34
C HIS A 87 8.31 -10.60 7.45
N MET A 88 7.49 -9.55 7.45
CA MET A 88 7.78 -8.33 6.69
C MET A 88 9.05 -7.61 7.17
N VAL A 89 9.29 -7.55 8.49
CA VAL A 89 10.50 -6.93 9.05
C VAL A 89 11.73 -7.77 8.70
N LEU A 90 11.66 -9.09 8.90
CA LEU A 90 12.75 -10.00 8.57
C LEU A 90 13.08 -10.00 7.07
N GLY A 91 12.06 -9.87 6.21
CA GLY A 91 12.21 -9.78 4.76
C GLY A 91 12.86 -8.49 4.28
N ILE A 92 13.17 -7.55 5.18
CA ILE A 92 13.93 -6.34 4.92
C ILE A 92 15.28 -6.39 5.64
N VAL A 93 15.30 -6.78 6.92
CA VAL A 93 16.52 -6.85 7.73
C VAL A 93 17.46 -7.97 7.25
N GLY A 94 16.93 -9.15 6.91
CA GLY A 94 17.72 -10.26 6.36
C GLY A 94 18.49 -9.86 5.08
N PRO A 95 17.81 -9.35 4.05
CA PRO A 95 18.45 -8.81 2.85
C PRO A 95 19.47 -7.71 3.13
N LEU A 96 19.19 -6.81 4.08
CA LEU A 96 20.12 -5.76 4.47
C LEU A 96 21.41 -6.35 5.06
N CYS A 97 21.31 -7.30 5.99
CA CYS A 97 22.47 -8.01 6.53
C CYS A 97 23.29 -8.70 5.43
N ILE A 98 22.61 -9.37 4.48
CA ILE A 98 23.26 -10.06 3.36
C ILE A 98 23.94 -9.07 2.40
N LEU A 99 23.36 -7.90 2.14
CA LEU A 99 23.99 -6.85 1.34
C LEU A 99 25.29 -6.35 1.98
N TYR A 100 25.30 -6.15 3.30
CA TYR A 100 26.54 -5.79 4.00
C TYR A 100 27.54 -6.95 4.06
N HIS A 101 27.09 -8.20 4.23
CA HIS A 101 27.94 -9.39 4.12
C HIS A 101 28.63 -9.47 2.75
N ALA A 102 27.89 -9.24 1.67
CA ALA A 102 28.39 -9.19 0.30
C ALA A 102 29.08 -7.86 -0.06
N ASN A 103 29.15 -6.93 0.89
CA ASN A 103 29.76 -5.62 0.70
C ASN A 103 29.16 -4.81 -0.46
N PHE A 104 27.85 -4.94 -0.71
CA PHE A 104 27.17 -4.35 -1.87
C PHE A 104 27.84 -4.67 -3.22
N GLY A 105 28.70 -5.70 -3.26
CA GLY A 105 29.46 -6.13 -4.42
C GLY A 105 28.99 -7.47 -4.94
N THR A 106 29.48 -7.81 -6.12
CA THR A 106 29.32 -9.15 -6.71
C THR A 106 30.55 -10.00 -6.40
N GLY A 107 30.33 -11.30 -6.27
CA GLY A 107 31.37 -12.30 -6.06
C GLY A 107 31.31 -13.38 -7.14
N ALA A 108 31.59 -14.62 -6.73
CA ALA A 108 31.43 -15.78 -7.59
C ALA A 108 29.97 -15.96 -8.07
N THR A 109 29.79 -16.65 -9.20
CA THR A 109 28.48 -16.81 -9.86
C THR A 109 27.40 -17.36 -8.93
N ASN A 110 27.72 -18.38 -8.14
CA ASN A 110 26.81 -18.96 -7.14
C ASN A 110 26.32 -17.92 -6.11
N SER A 111 27.22 -17.05 -5.65
CA SER A 111 26.96 -15.99 -4.68
C SER A 111 26.06 -14.91 -5.30
N ASN A 112 26.31 -14.56 -6.56
CA ASN A 112 25.47 -13.60 -7.29
C ASN A 112 24.07 -14.15 -7.53
N VAL A 113 23.92 -15.43 -7.88
CA VAL A 113 22.60 -16.06 -8.05
C VAL A 113 21.83 -16.05 -6.73
N ALA A 114 22.46 -16.36 -5.60
CA ALA A 114 21.84 -16.26 -4.27
C ALA A 114 21.45 -14.82 -3.91
N LEU A 115 22.34 -13.85 -4.18
CA LEU A 115 22.09 -12.43 -3.93
C LEU A 115 20.90 -11.90 -4.75
N PHE A 116 20.91 -12.07 -6.07
CA PHE A 116 19.88 -11.52 -6.95
C PHE A 116 18.53 -12.21 -6.78
N SER A 117 18.51 -13.53 -6.54
CA SER A 117 17.26 -14.23 -6.21
C SER A 117 16.66 -13.72 -4.90
N MET A 118 17.48 -13.51 -3.87
CA MET A 118 17.05 -12.94 -2.59
C MET A 118 16.50 -11.52 -2.77
N LEU A 119 17.19 -10.65 -3.50
CA LEU A 119 16.71 -9.29 -3.78
C LEU A 119 15.38 -9.30 -4.56
N THR A 120 15.23 -10.21 -5.50
CA THR A 120 13.99 -10.38 -6.28
C THR A 120 12.83 -10.84 -5.38
N VAL A 121 13.07 -11.78 -4.46
CA VAL A 121 12.07 -12.22 -3.47
C VAL A 121 11.71 -11.07 -2.52
N ALA A 122 12.69 -10.33 -1.99
CA ALA A 122 12.45 -9.21 -1.10
C ALA A 122 11.64 -8.08 -1.78
N ALA A 123 12.01 -7.71 -3.00
CA ALA A 123 11.30 -6.71 -3.80
C ALA A 123 9.87 -7.15 -4.13
N SER A 124 9.69 -8.40 -4.56
CA SER A 124 8.35 -8.95 -4.82
C SER A 124 7.51 -9.03 -3.54
N GLY A 125 8.11 -9.31 -2.37
CA GLY A 125 7.43 -9.26 -1.07
C GLY A 125 6.86 -7.87 -0.73
N LEU A 126 7.61 -6.80 -1.04
CA LEU A 126 7.14 -5.42 -0.87
C LEU A 126 5.93 -5.10 -1.78
N ILE A 127 5.95 -5.59 -3.03
CA ILE A 127 4.81 -5.51 -3.95
C ILE A 127 3.61 -6.28 -3.38
N GLY A 128 3.82 -7.48 -2.84
CA GLY A 128 2.79 -8.27 -2.19
C GLY A 128 2.12 -7.54 -1.03
N ARG A 129 2.91 -6.84 -0.20
CA ARG A 129 2.39 -5.99 0.88
C ARG A 129 1.52 -4.86 0.37
N TYR A 130 1.95 -4.18 -0.71
CA TYR A 130 1.17 -3.13 -1.33
C TYR A 130 -0.21 -3.68 -1.77
N ILE A 131 -0.24 -4.81 -2.47
CA ILE A 131 -1.49 -5.46 -2.90
C ILE A 131 -2.35 -5.88 -1.69
N TYR A 132 -1.75 -6.50 -0.67
CA TYR A 132 -2.45 -7.01 0.52
C TYR A 132 -3.25 -5.92 1.25
N VAL A 133 -2.66 -4.73 1.43
CA VAL A 133 -3.33 -3.59 2.09
C VAL A 133 -4.57 -3.15 1.32
N HIS A 134 -4.52 -3.16 -0.02
CA HIS A 134 -5.64 -2.73 -0.86
C HIS A 134 -6.82 -3.72 -0.83
N ILE A 135 -6.56 -5.02 -0.68
CA ILE A 135 -7.61 -6.05 -0.55
C ILE A 135 -8.25 -5.98 0.84
N HIS A 136 -7.44 -6.04 1.91
CA HIS A 136 -7.98 -6.24 3.26
C HIS A 136 -8.60 -4.98 3.88
N HIS A 137 -8.22 -3.77 3.46
CA HIS A 137 -8.91 -2.55 3.89
C HIS A 137 -10.29 -2.37 3.23
N GLY A 138 -10.65 -3.17 2.21
CA GLY A 138 -11.90 -3.04 1.46
C GLY A 138 -13.16 -3.59 2.17
N LEU A 139 -13.02 -4.50 3.15
CA LEU A 139 -14.16 -5.13 3.83
C LEU A 139 -14.56 -4.40 5.11
N TYR A 140 -13.60 -4.13 6.02
CA TYR A 140 -13.89 -3.42 7.28
C TYR A 140 -14.18 -1.92 7.04
N GLY A 141 -13.51 -1.32 6.05
CA GLY A 141 -13.77 0.06 5.62
C GLY A 141 -15.18 0.28 5.08
N ARG A 142 -15.82 -0.76 4.52
CA ARG A 142 -17.14 -0.66 3.86
C ARG A 142 -18.26 -0.27 4.82
N LYS A 143 -18.26 -0.82 6.04
CA LYS A 143 -19.28 -0.52 7.06
C LYS A 143 -19.13 0.89 7.61
N LEU A 144 -17.89 1.32 7.92
CA LEU A 144 -17.60 2.69 8.34
C LEU A 144 -17.94 3.70 7.25
N GLU A 145 -17.59 3.38 6.00
CA GLU A 145 -17.77 4.27 4.86
C GLU A 145 -19.24 4.52 4.52
N LEU A 146 -20.11 3.51 4.61
CA LEU A 146 -21.56 3.70 4.42
C LEU A 146 -22.16 4.65 5.47
N GLY A 147 -21.73 4.55 6.73
CA GLY A 147 -22.15 5.46 7.80
C GLY A 147 -21.67 6.89 7.56
N GLU A 148 -20.39 7.07 7.20
CA GLU A 148 -19.82 8.38 6.89
C GLU A 148 -20.45 9.03 5.66
N LEU A 149 -20.80 8.24 4.63
CA LEU A 149 -21.45 8.74 3.43
C LEU A 149 -22.89 9.21 3.71
N ARG A 150 -23.63 8.51 4.57
CA ARG A 150 -24.97 8.95 5.01
C ARG A 150 -24.90 10.24 5.82
N ALA A 151 -23.99 10.29 6.79
CA ALA A 151 -23.77 11.50 7.60
C ALA A 151 -23.32 12.70 6.76
N GLY A 152 -22.47 12.47 5.75
CA GLY A 152 -22.06 13.51 4.80
C GLY A 152 -23.21 14.03 3.95
N ALA A 153 -24.11 13.15 3.48
CA ALA A 153 -25.30 13.54 2.72
C ALA A 153 -26.31 14.31 3.59
N GLU A 154 -26.52 13.90 4.84
CA GLU A 154 -27.38 14.60 5.81
C GLU A 154 -26.81 15.97 6.19
N GLY A 155 -25.50 16.06 6.42
CA GLY A 155 -24.82 17.34 6.67
C GLY A 155 -24.90 18.29 5.47
N LEU A 156 -24.84 17.76 4.24
CA LEU A 156 -25.08 18.58 3.04
C LEU A 156 -26.53 19.06 2.98
N ARG A 157 -27.50 18.20 3.25
CA ARG A 157 -28.94 18.53 3.22
C ARG A 157 -29.33 19.55 4.29
N SER A 158 -28.81 19.43 5.52
CA SER A 158 -29.12 20.36 6.62
C SER A 158 -28.54 21.76 6.38
N LEU A 159 -27.38 21.85 5.73
CA LEU A 159 -26.78 23.12 5.31
C LEU A 159 -27.46 23.73 4.08
N SER A 160 -28.29 22.97 3.36
CA SER A 160 -28.71 23.29 1.99
C SER A 160 -30.22 23.29 1.78
N GLY A 161 -31.03 23.55 2.80
CA GLY A 161 -32.50 23.60 2.73
C GLY A 161 -33.10 24.51 1.63
N SER A 162 -32.29 25.18 0.80
CA SER A 162 -32.72 26.01 -0.34
C SER A 162 -31.77 26.02 -1.56
N ILE A 163 -30.93 24.99 -1.76
CA ILE A 163 -29.90 25.01 -2.82
C ILE A 163 -30.28 24.15 -4.04
N SER A 164 -30.53 24.81 -5.18
CA SER A 164 -30.98 24.19 -6.43
C SER A 164 -29.95 23.33 -7.17
N PHE A 165 -28.65 23.44 -6.88
CA PHE A 165 -27.61 22.68 -7.61
C PHE A 165 -27.36 21.26 -7.07
N LEU A 166 -27.87 20.93 -5.88
CA LEU A 166 -27.60 19.63 -5.23
C LEU A 166 -28.17 18.42 -5.98
N PRO A 167 -29.41 18.45 -6.51
CA PRO A 167 -29.95 17.32 -7.27
C PRO A 167 -29.07 16.97 -8.49
N GLU A 168 -28.61 17.98 -9.23
CA GLU A 168 -27.72 17.78 -10.37
C GLU A 168 -26.31 17.31 -9.96
N LEU A 169 -25.81 17.75 -8.79
CA LEU A 169 -24.55 17.21 -8.25
C LEU A 169 -24.66 15.72 -7.96
N VAL A 170 -25.77 15.27 -7.35
CA VAL A 170 -26.00 13.86 -7.02
C VAL A 170 -26.08 13.01 -8.28
N THR A 171 -26.81 13.43 -9.31
CA THR A 171 -26.90 12.66 -10.58
C THR A 171 -25.54 12.59 -11.30
N ARG A 172 -24.74 13.66 -11.29
CA ARG A 172 -23.37 13.64 -11.82
C ARG A 172 -22.46 12.71 -11.04
N ILE A 173 -22.63 12.60 -9.72
CA ILE A 173 -21.90 11.63 -8.90
C ILE A 173 -22.30 10.21 -9.28
N GLU A 174 -23.60 9.90 -9.34
CA GLU A 174 -24.10 8.55 -9.67
C GLU A 174 -23.64 8.10 -11.06
N SER A 175 -23.65 8.99 -12.05
CA SER A 175 -23.13 8.67 -13.39
C SER A 175 -21.62 8.42 -13.40
N ALA A 176 -20.84 9.19 -12.62
CA ALA A 176 -19.41 8.93 -12.43
C ALA A 176 -19.15 7.60 -11.71
N GLU A 177 -19.97 7.25 -10.72
CA GLU A 177 -19.90 5.97 -10.02
C GLU A 177 -20.19 4.80 -10.96
N GLN A 178 -21.22 4.89 -11.79
CA GLN A 178 -21.53 3.86 -12.78
C GLN A 178 -20.40 3.69 -13.80
N ARG A 179 -19.78 4.79 -14.25
CA ARG A 179 -18.59 4.73 -15.12
C ARG A 179 -17.43 4.04 -14.42
N LEU A 180 -17.18 4.33 -13.15
CA LEU A 180 -16.13 3.68 -12.35
C LEU A 180 -16.36 2.19 -12.16
N LEU A 181 -17.59 1.77 -11.87
CA LEU A 181 -17.93 0.35 -11.69
C LEU A 181 -17.81 -0.44 -12.99
N LYS A 182 -18.14 0.19 -14.12
CA LYS A 182 -17.96 -0.38 -15.47
C LYS A 182 -16.53 -0.19 -16.01
N ALA A 183 -15.71 0.62 -15.35
CA ALA A 183 -14.34 0.90 -15.78
C ALA A 183 -13.46 -0.32 -15.51
N GLY A 184 -12.89 -0.85 -16.58
CA GLY A 184 -11.98 -1.96 -16.55
C GLY A 184 -11.88 -2.60 -17.92
N PRO A 185 -10.76 -3.26 -18.21
CA PRO A 185 -10.64 -4.04 -19.43
C PRO A 185 -11.71 -5.15 -19.41
N GLN A 186 -12.58 -5.17 -20.43
CA GLN A 186 -13.60 -6.21 -20.62
C GLN A 186 -12.97 -7.59 -20.86
N LEU A 187 -11.74 -7.59 -21.38
CA LEU A 187 -10.95 -8.80 -21.60
C LEU A 187 -10.38 -9.32 -20.27
N SER A 188 -10.78 -10.54 -19.89
CA SER A 188 -10.40 -11.17 -18.62
C SER A 188 -8.88 -11.24 -18.38
N PHE A 189 -8.06 -11.36 -19.43
CA PHE A 189 -6.60 -11.46 -19.32
C PHE A 189 -5.93 -10.14 -18.90
N LEU A 190 -6.56 -8.98 -19.17
CA LEU A 190 -6.07 -7.66 -18.77
C LEU A 190 -6.59 -7.23 -17.39
N GLY A 191 -7.27 -8.11 -16.65
CA GLY A 191 -7.88 -7.79 -15.36
C GLY A 191 -6.91 -7.21 -14.32
N PHE A 192 -5.62 -7.48 -14.44
CA PHE A 192 -4.57 -6.90 -13.59
C PHE A 192 -4.41 -5.37 -13.77
N ALA A 193 -4.78 -4.83 -14.94
CA ALA A 193 -4.73 -3.40 -15.23
C ALA A 193 -5.97 -2.64 -14.71
N LYS A 194 -7.02 -3.34 -14.26
CA LYS A 194 -8.27 -2.75 -13.74
C LYS A 194 -8.03 -1.67 -12.67
N PRO A 195 -7.16 -1.85 -11.65
CA PRO A 195 -6.92 -0.81 -10.65
C PRO A 195 -6.33 0.48 -11.23
N ILE A 196 -5.48 0.37 -12.26
CA ILE A 196 -4.86 1.52 -12.93
C ILE A 196 -5.93 2.30 -13.70
N VAL A 197 -6.73 1.60 -14.51
CA VAL A 197 -7.82 2.20 -15.29
C VAL A 197 -8.84 2.87 -14.37
N VAL A 198 -9.28 2.17 -13.33
CA VAL A 198 -10.22 2.70 -12.32
C VAL A 198 -9.65 3.94 -11.62
N ASN A 199 -8.34 3.97 -11.34
CA ASN A 199 -7.71 5.14 -10.73
C ASN A 199 -7.66 6.35 -11.68
N LEU A 200 -7.36 6.13 -12.96
CA LEU A 200 -7.36 7.20 -13.97
C LEU A 200 -8.77 7.79 -14.16
N VAL A 201 -9.78 6.93 -14.30
CA VAL A 201 -11.19 7.34 -14.41
C VAL A 201 -11.64 8.09 -13.16
N ALA A 202 -11.19 7.68 -11.96
CA ALA A 202 -11.51 8.36 -10.71
C ALA A 202 -10.90 9.77 -10.64
N LEU A 203 -9.67 9.95 -11.14
CA LEU A 203 -9.00 11.25 -11.20
C LEU A 203 -9.72 12.19 -12.16
N GLU A 204 -10.12 11.69 -13.32
CA GLU A 204 -10.91 12.46 -14.30
C GLU A 204 -12.27 12.88 -13.71
N ALA A 205 -13.01 11.93 -13.13
CA ALA A 205 -14.29 12.19 -12.48
C ALA A 205 -14.19 13.21 -11.35
N ARG A 206 -13.14 13.10 -10.50
CA ARG A 206 -12.85 14.06 -9.43
C ARG A 206 -12.64 15.46 -9.99
N TRP A 207 -11.85 15.58 -11.06
CA TRP A 207 -11.57 16.87 -11.68
C TRP A 207 -12.83 17.51 -12.28
N GLN A 208 -13.65 16.73 -12.99
CA GLN A 208 -14.92 17.18 -13.58
C GLN A 208 -15.92 17.64 -12.49
N LEU A 209 -16.09 16.85 -11.44
CA LEU A 209 -17.01 17.18 -10.33
C LEU A 209 -16.53 18.39 -9.53
N HIS A 210 -15.22 18.55 -9.29
CA HIS A 210 -14.68 19.75 -8.65
C HIS A 210 -14.86 21.01 -9.49
N ARG A 211 -14.68 20.90 -10.81
CA ARG A 211 -14.93 22.00 -11.75
C ARG A 211 -16.42 22.38 -11.74
N TYR A 212 -17.32 21.40 -11.75
CA TYR A 212 -18.76 21.62 -11.65
C TYR A 212 -19.15 22.29 -10.33
N ILE A 213 -18.70 21.79 -9.18
CA ILE A 213 -18.96 22.40 -7.87
C ILE A 213 -18.51 23.87 -7.86
N ARG A 214 -17.31 24.15 -8.40
CA ARG A 214 -16.80 25.52 -8.48
C ARG A 214 -17.73 26.41 -9.32
N GLN A 215 -18.13 25.95 -10.50
CA GLN A 215 -19.02 26.71 -11.39
C GLN A 215 -20.42 26.91 -10.79
N ALA A 216 -21.01 25.87 -10.22
CA ALA A 216 -22.33 25.91 -9.59
C ALA A 216 -22.38 26.87 -8.39
N LEU A 217 -21.32 26.87 -7.57
CA LEU A 217 -21.22 27.79 -6.42
C LEU A 217 -21.01 29.24 -6.85
N TYR A 218 -20.26 29.50 -7.94
CA TYR A 218 -20.13 30.86 -8.48
C TYR A 218 -21.44 31.37 -9.07
N ALA A 219 -22.17 30.52 -9.79
CA ALA A 219 -23.49 30.86 -10.33
C ALA A 219 -24.53 31.08 -9.20
N GLY A 220 -24.48 30.27 -8.15
CA GLY A 220 -25.34 30.40 -6.97
C GLY A 220 -25.04 31.64 -6.12
N ALA A 221 -23.76 32.00 -5.96
CA ALA A 221 -23.35 33.21 -5.24
C ALA A 221 -23.87 34.50 -5.90
N ARG A 222 -24.08 34.51 -7.23
CA ARG A 222 -24.72 35.64 -7.93
C ARG A 222 -26.22 35.76 -7.68
N ARG A 223 -26.88 34.68 -7.23
CA ARG A 223 -28.34 34.61 -7.06
C ARG A 223 -28.78 34.72 -5.60
N SER A 224 -27.90 34.45 -4.63
CA SER A 224 -28.24 34.50 -3.20
C SER A 224 -27.06 34.97 -2.35
N ALA A 225 -27.31 35.96 -1.50
CA ALA A 225 -26.32 36.50 -0.56
C ALA A 225 -25.87 35.47 0.48
N VAL A 226 -26.75 34.54 0.87
CA VAL A 226 -26.43 33.44 1.81
C VAL A 226 -25.39 32.50 1.19
N VAL A 227 -25.54 32.17 -0.09
CA VAL A 227 -24.57 31.33 -0.82
C VAL A 227 -23.25 32.06 -1.05
N ALA A 228 -23.27 33.38 -1.20
CA ALA A 228 -22.05 34.19 -1.29
C ALA A 228 -21.27 34.20 0.04
N LEU A 229 -21.97 34.32 1.18
CA LEU A 229 -21.36 34.32 2.52
C LEU A 229 -20.77 32.95 2.89
N GLU A 230 -21.49 31.87 2.59
CA GLU A 230 -21.08 30.50 2.96
C GLU A 230 -20.34 29.74 1.85
N HIS A 231 -19.99 30.41 0.74
CA HIS A 231 -19.40 29.81 -0.47
C HIS A 231 -18.21 28.89 -0.17
N ARG A 232 -17.33 29.30 0.76
CA ARG A 232 -16.15 28.52 1.14
C ARG A 232 -16.50 27.23 1.90
N ARG A 233 -17.42 27.31 2.86
CA ARG A 233 -17.84 26.17 3.69
C ARG A 233 -18.60 25.14 2.83
N LEU A 234 -19.57 25.61 2.04
CA LEU A 234 -20.35 24.76 1.12
C LEU A 234 -19.44 24.08 0.08
N GLY A 235 -18.50 24.81 -0.51
CA GLY A 235 -17.55 24.25 -1.46
C GLY A 235 -16.61 23.22 -0.87
N PHE A 236 -16.13 23.44 0.36
CA PHE A 236 -15.31 22.46 1.06
C PHE A 236 -16.10 21.18 1.36
N THR A 237 -17.30 21.30 1.93
CA THR A 237 -18.14 20.13 2.28
C THR A 237 -18.55 19.33 1.04
N ALA A 238 -18.95 20.01 -0.05
CA ALA A 238 -19.33 19.35 -1.30
C ALA A 238 -18.15 18.58 -1.93
N ARG A 239 -16.95 19.17 -1.95
CA ARG A 239 -15.74 18.49 -2.45
C ARG A 239 -15.35 17.32 -1.56
N CYS A 240 -15.42 17.48 -0.25
CA CYS A 240 -15.12 16.39 0.70
C CYS A 240 -16.10 15.21 0.51
N TYR A 241 -17.38 15.50 0.29
CA TYR A 241 -18.40 14.49 0.00
C TYR A 241 -18.10 13.75 -1.32
N VAL A 242 -17.82 14.47 -2.41
CA VAL A 242 -17.43 13.88 -3.70
C VAL A 242 -16.17 13.02 -3.56
N ASP A 243 -15.14 13.53 -2.89
CA ASP A 243 -13.87 12.85 -2.72
C ASP A 243 -14.03 11.53 -1.95
N ARG A 244 -14.81 11.53 -0.86
CA ARG A 244 -15.12 10.32 -0.09
C ARG A 244 -15.91 9.33 -0.93
N ARG A 245 -16.93 9.79 -1.64
CA ARG A 245 -17.80 8.94 -2.45
C ARG A 245 -17.05 8.28 -3.61
N LEU A 246 -16.25 9.05 -4.36
CA LEU A 246 -15.40 8.51 -5.42
C LEU A 246 -14.33 7.55 -4.87
N ALA A 247 -13.75 7.84 -3.70
CA ALA A 247 -12.79 6.94 -3.06
C ALA A 247 -13.42 5.60 -2.67
N ALA A 248 -14.67 5.61 -2.19
CA ALA A 248 -15.47 4.41 -1.90
C ALA A 248 -15.63 3.56 -3.16
N THR A 249 -16.15 4.19 -4.21
CA THR A 249 -16.48 3.50 -5.46
C THR A 249 -15.23 3.00 -6.18
N ARG A 250 -14.13 3.77 -6.16
CA ARG A 250 -12.82 3.35 -6.67
C ARG A 250 -12.32 2.07 -5.99
N ARG A 251 -12.47 1.98 -4.67
CA ARG A 251 -12.07 0.79 -3.90
C ARG A 251 -12.89 -0.44 -4.29
N VAL A 252 -14.20 -0.28 -4.47
CA VAL A 252 -15.09 -1.36 -4.90
C VAL A 252 -14.77 -1.79 -6.33
N ALA A 253 -14.68 -0.85 -7.26
CA ALA A 253 -14.39 -1.14 -8.67
C ALA A 253 -13.02 -1.81 -8.88
N GLY A 254 -12.00 -1.38 -8.11
CA GLY A 254 -10.65 -1.92 -8.19
C GLY A 254 -10.43 -3.25 -7.46
N PHE A 255 -11.36 -3.68 -6.59
CA PHE A 255 -11.18 -4.83 -5.69
C PHE A 255 -10.83 -6.13 -6.44
N GLU A 256 -11.63 -6.50 -7.44
CA GLU A 256 -11.39 -7.69 -8.27
C GLU A 256 -10.03 -7.63 -8.99
N GLY A 257 -9.59 -6.43 -9.38
CA GLY A 257 -8.28 -6.23 -10.01
C GLY A 257 -7.13 -6.51 -9.04
N TYR A 258 -7.27 -6.05 -7.79
CA TYR A 258 -6.31 -6.36 -6.73
C TYR A 258 -6.31 -7.84 -6.36
N GLU A 259 -7.47 -8.52 -6.34
CA GLU A 259 -7.53 -9.98 -6.11
C GLU A 259 -6.79 -10.76 -7.20
N ARG A 260 -6.97 -10.39 -8.48
CA ARG A 260 -6.21 -11.00 -9.59
C ARG A 260 -4.72 -10.74 -9.48
N LEU A 261 -4.31 -9.51 -9.16
CA LEU A 261 -2.90 -9.16 -8.91
C LEU A 261 -2.33 -9.98 -7.75
N PHE A 262 -3.10 -10.21 -6.70
CA PHE A 262 -2.69 -11.00 -5.55
C PHE A 262 -2.49 -12.47 -5.91
N SER A 263 -3.40 -13.04 -6.71
CA SER A 263 -3.26 -14.40 -7.23
C SER A 263 -2.00 -14.55 -8.09
N LEU A 264 -1.79 -13.63 -9.04
CA LEU A 264 -0.60 -13.60 -9.90
C LEU A 264 0.69 -13.45 -9.05
N TRP A 265 0.66 -12.54 -8.09
CA TRP A 265 1.77 -12.32 -7.17
C TRP A 265 2.10 -13.59 -6.38
N HIS A 266 1.10 -14.30 -5.83
CA HIS A 266 1.34 -15.58 -5.14
C HIS A 266 1.96 -16.62 -6.06
N ALA A 267 1.44 -16.75 -7.28
CA ALA A 267 1.91 -17.71 -8.27
C ALA A 267 3.38 -17.46 -8.66
N LEU A 268 3.81 -16.20 -8.69
CA LEU A 268 5.21 -15.82 -8.96
C LEU A 268 6.11 -15.91 -7.72
N HIS A 269 5.65 -15.39 -6.58
CA HIS A 269 6.47 -15.22 -5.38
C HIS A 269 6.87 -16.56 -4.75
N ILE A 270 5.97 -17.55 -4.75
CA ILE A 270 6.24 -18.86 -4.15
C ILE A 270 7.40 -19.60 -4.87
N PRO A 271 7.40 -19.78 -6.20
CA PRO A 271 8.55 -20.34 -6.92
C PRO A 271 9.85 -19.58 -6.69
N LEU A 272 9.81 -18.25 -6.66
CA LEU A 272 11.00 -17.43 -6.41
C LEU A 272 11.64 -17.72 -5.05
N ILE A 273 10.84 -17.98 -4.01
CA ILE A 273 11.34 -18.40 -2.69
C ILE A 273 12.13 -19.71 -2.82
N PHE A 274 11.62 -20.71 -3.54
CA PHE A 274 12.31 -21.99 -3.70
C PHE A 274 13.64 -21.84 -4.44
N ILE A 275 13.66 -21.06 -5.53
CA ILE A 275 14.89 -20.75 -6.28
C ILE A 275 15.92 -20.08 -5.36
N MET A 276 15.48 -19.09 -4.58
CA MET A 276 16.35 -18.40 -3.63
C MET A 276 16.91 -19.35 -2.55
N VAL A 277 16.07 -20.22 -1.97
CA VAL A 277 16.52 -21.19 -0.95
C VAL A 277 17.55 -22.16 -1.53
N ILE A 278 17.30 -22.70 -2.72
CA ILE A 278 18.26 -23.59 -3.41
C ILE A 278 19.58 -22.85 -3.67
N ALA A 279 19.52 -21.65 -4.22
CA ALA A 279 20.70 -20.84 -4.49
C ALA A 279 21.49 -20.51 -3.21
N ALA A 280 20.80 -20.19 -2.12
CA ALA A 280 21.42 -19.92 -0.83
C ALA A 280 22.13 -21.16 -0.25
N VAL A 281 21.50 -22.34 -0.34
CA VAL A 281 22.13 -23.61 0.09
C VAL A 281 23.38 -23.91 -0.74
N ILE A 282 23.30 -23.79 -2.06
CA ILE A 282 24.46 -23.98 -2.95
C ILE A 282 25.58 -23.01 -2.62
N HIS A 283 25.26 -21.74 -2.37
CA HIS A 283 26.25 -20.74 -1.97
C HIS A 283 26.95 -21.12 -0.66
N VAL A 284 26.20 -21.52 0.37
CA VAL A 284 26.78 -21.94 1.66
C VAL A 284 27.67 -23.16 1.49
N ILE A 285 27.20 -24.20 0.78
CA ILE A 285 28.00 -25.42 0.55
C ILE A 285 29.28 -25.08 -0.20
N ALA A 286 29.20 -24.31 -1.28
CA ALA A 286 30.35 -23.98 -2.10
C ALA A 286 31.44 -23.22 -1.33
N VAL A 287 31.06 -22.33 -0.41
CA VAL A 287 32.02 -21.56 0.42
C VAL A 287 32.66 -22.42 1.53
N HIS A 288 32.03 -23.52 1.96
CA HIS A 288 32.59 -24.40 3.00
C HIS A 288 33.34 -25.60 2.44
N VAL A 289 33.07 -26.00 1.19
CA VAL A 289 33.72 -27.14 0.52
C VAL A 289 34.95 -26.70 -0.29
N TYR A 290 34.94 -25.48 -0.85
CA TYR A 290 36.01 -24.92 -1.67
C TYR A 290 36.58 -23.65 -1.03
#